data_AF-A0A6G1RKP7-F1
#
_entry.id   AF-A0A6G1RKP7-F1
#
_cell.length_a   1.000
_cell.length_b   1.000
_cell.length_c   1.000
_cell.angle_alpha   90.00
_cell.angle_beta   90.00
_cell.angle_gamma   90.00
#
_symmetry.space_group_name_H-M   'P 1'
#
loop_
_entity.id
_entity.type
_entity.pdbx_description
1 polymer ?
#
loop_
_entity_poly.entity_id
_entity_poly.type
_entity_poly.pdbx_seq_one_letter_code
_entity_poly.pdbx_strand_id
1 'polypeptide(L)'
;RLHPHEVYLDPADAADPRISCLLNVPVESLRLRFALLQSLNTTLETFFLPLVELRQTEMYANSIAALLQEAKGLIFYDTKVMVMNRVLNATVQRTADHAAPEITLDPLEIVGGEIRSSENSYFCQAARQLACVPSSQLCVKLASGGDPTYAFNIRFTGEEVHGTSGSFRHFLWQVCKELQSSSLSLLLLCPSSAVNKNKGKYILTPSPITYAEEQLFHFFGQLLGIAIRADVPLPLDLLPSFWKTLVGEPLDPDVDLQEADILTYNYVKKFENVGNSFFPLHSPTFLGGKLPQKHIVPAAASSPTA
;
A
#
# COMPACT_ATOMS: atom_id res chain seq x y z
N ARG A 1 25.89 -5.74 -9.37
CA ARG A 1 25.32 -4.47 -9.90
C ARG A 1 25.83 -4.31 -11.33
N LEU A 2 24.96 -4.02 -12.29
CA LEU A 2 25.28 -3.82 -13.71
C LEU A 2 26.32 -2.70 -13.88
N HIS A 3 27.34 -2.84 -14.72
CA HIS A 3 28.27 -1.75 -15.01
C HIS A 3 27.72 -0.84 -16.12
N PRO A 4 27.96 0.48 -16.10
CA PRO A 4 27.53 1.38 -17.16
C PRO A 4 27.90 0.98 -18.60
N HIS A 5 29.00 0.27 -18.85
CA HIS A 5 29.35 -0.16 -20.20
C HIS A 5 28.47 -1.32 -20.70
N GLU A 6 27.81 -2.04 -19.78
CA GLU A 6 26.89 -3.15 -20.06
C GLU A 6 25.48 -2.64 -20.43
N VAL A 7 25.21 -1.33 -20.28
CA VAL A 7 23.92 -0.75 -20.69
C VAL A 7 23.89 -0.57 -22.20
N TYR A 8 22.87 -1.15 -22.82
CA TYR A 8 22.49 -0.96 -24.22
C TYR A 8 20.96 -1.16 -24.35
N LEU A 9 20.40 -0.68 -25.45
CA LEU A 9 19.00 -0.95 -25.82
C LEU A 9 19.02 -2.02 -26.91
N ASP A 10 18.29 -3.10 -26.70
CA ASP A 10 18.08 -4.12 -27.73
C ASP A 10 17.09 -3.57 -28.77
N PRO A 11 17.25 -3.86 -30.08
CA PRO A 11 16.25 -3.55 -31.08
C PRO A 11 14.84 -4.07 -30.74
N ALA A 12 14.72 -5.18 -30.01
CA ALA A 12 13.46 -5.70 -29.50
C ALA A 12 12.78 -4.75 -28.50
N ASP A 13 13.55 -3.93 -27.80
CA ASP A 13 13.05 -3.00 -26.81
C ASP A 13 12.31 -1.82 -27.47
N ALA A 14 12.58 -1.51 -28.74
CA ALA A 14 12.00 -0.36 -29.45
C ALA A 14 10.46 -0.40 -29.58
N ALA A 15 9.84 -1.56 -29.39
CA ALA A 15 8.38 -1.71 -29.35
C ALA A 15 7.76 -1.26 -28.02
N ASP A 16 8.54 -1.08 -26.95
CA ASP A 16 8.04 -0.66 -25.64
C ASP A 16 7.84 0.86 -25.59
N PRO A 17 6.60 1.36 -25.44
CA PRO A 17 6.34 2.80 -25.36
C PRO A 17 7.05 3.47 -24.17
N ARG A 18 7.41 2.73 -23.12
CA ARG A 18 8.08 3.28 -21.91
C ARG A 18 9.50 3.74 -22.17
N ILE A 19 10.18 3.17 -23.17
CA ILE A 19 11.57 3.53 -23.49
C ILE A 19 11.66 4.41 -24.74
N SER A 20 10.53 4.76 -25.35
CA SER A 20 10.46 5.58 -26.55
C SER A 20 11.26 6.89 -26.43
N CYS A 21 11.27 7.48 -25.23
CA CYS A 21 12.04 8.68 -24.90
C CYS A 21 13.56 8.48 -24.89
N LEU A 22 14.05 7.24 -24.94
CA LEU A 22 15.46 6.86 -24.92
C LEU A 22 16.00 6.47 -26.31
N LEU A 23 15.13 6.10 -27.27
CA LEU A 23 15.52 5.50 -28.55
C LEU A 23 16.41 6.40 -29.42
N ASN A 24 16.29 7.73 -29.28
CA ASN A 24 17.08 8.70 -30.05
C ASN A 24 18.27 9.27 -29.25
N VAL A 25 18.60 8.68 -28.10
CA VAL A 25 19.71 9.12 -27.25
C VAL A 25 20.94 8.27 -27.56
N PRO A 26 22.11 8.87 -27.87
CA PRO A 26 23.35 8.12 -28.08
C PRO A 26 23.66 7.20 -26.90
N VAL A 27 24.15 5.99 -27.19
CA VAL A 27 24.42 4.97 -26.16
C VAL A 27 25.41 5.48 -25.12
N GLU A 28 26.42 6.25 -25.52
CA GLU A 28 27.38 6.88 -24.63
C GLU A 28 26.68 7.81 -23.63
N SER A 29 25.69 8.58 -24.09
CA SER A 29 24.91 9.44 -23.20
C SER A 29 24.01 8.63 -22.26
N LEU A 30 23.42 7.52 -22.70
CA LEU A 30 22.63 6.63 -21.84
C LEU A 30 23.50 6.04 -20.72
N ARG A 31 24.69 5.55 -21.09
CA ARG A 31 25.68 4.99 -20.15
C ARG A 31 26.13 6.04 -19.13
N LEU A 32 26.39 7.28 -19.56
CA LEU A 32 26.73 8.39 -18.66
C LEU A 32 25.58 8.74 -17.70
N ARG A 33 24.34 8.81 -18.19
CA ARG A 33 23.15 9.05 -17.35
C ARG A 33 22.98 7.94 -16.31
N PHE A 34 23.17 6.68 -16.71
CA PHE A 34 23.12 5.55 -15.80
C PHE A 34 24.26 5.58 -14.76
N ALA A 35 25.48 5.91 -15.17
CA ALA A 35 26.61 6.09 -14.25
C ALA A 35 26.34 7.20 -13.22
N LEU A 36 25.70 8.30 -13.64
CA LEU A 36 25.26 9.36 -12.72
C LEU A 36 24.22 8.84 -11.71
N LEU A 37 23.21 8.09 -12.18
CA LEU A 37 22.21 7.48 -11.29
C LEU A 37 22.84 6.48 -10.31
N GLN A 38 23.84 5.71 -10.74
CA GLN A 38 24.59 4.82 -9.86
C GLN A 38 25.38 5.58 -8.79
N SER A 39 26.07 6.65 -9.19
CA SER A 39 26.80 7.52 -8.26
C SER A 39 25.86 8.15 -7.24
N LEU A 40 24.70 8.65 -7.69
CA LEU A 40 23.65 9.17 -6.82
C LEU A 40 23.19 8.11 -5.81
N ASN A 41 22.83 6.92 -6.27
CA ASN A 41 22.36 5.84 -5.39
C ASN A 41 23.42 5.41 -4.36
N THR A 42 24.68 5.32 -4.78
CA THR A 42 25.80 5.00 -3.88
C THR A 42 26.00 6.09 -2.82
N THR A 43 25.84 7.35 -3.21
CA THR A 43 25.95 8.49 -2.29
C THR A 43 24.78 8.52 -1.31
N LEU A 44 23.55 8.30 -1.78
CA LEU A 44 22.35 8.21 -0.95
C LEU A 44 22.49 7.10 0.09
N GLU A 45 22.89 5.91 -0.35
CA GLU A 45 23.15 4.74 0.48
C GLU A 45 24.18 5.02 1.58
N THR A 46 25.30 5.66 1.23
CA THR A 46 26.43 5.83 2.15
C THR A 46 26.21 6.96 3.15
N PHE A 47 25.65 8.09 2.71
CA PHE A 47 25.68 9.33 3.49
C PHE A 47 24.30 9.83 3.93
N PHE A 48 23.27 9.68 3.11
CA PHE A 48 21.98 10.36 3.36
C PHE A 48 20.96 9.46 4.03
N LEU A 49 20.80 8.23 3.55
CA LEU A 49 19.79 7.29 4.06
C LEU A 49 19.93 7.00 5.56
N PRO A 50 21.14 6.92 6.17
CA PRO A 50 21.28 6.80 7.63
C PRO A 50 20.78 8.01 8.43
N LEU A 51 20.66 9.18 7.79
CA LEU A 51 20.24 10.44 8.42
C LEU A 51 18.75 10.75 8.23
N VAL A 52 18.03 9.89 7.51
CA VAL A 52 16.60 10.08 7.24
C VAL A 52 15.80 9.77 8.49
N GLU A 53 15.05 10.77 8.94
CA GLU A 53 14.01 10.57 9.96
C GLU A 53 12.87 9.73 9.35
N LEU A 54 12.66 8.54 9.89
CA LEU A 54 11.66 7.59 9.39
C LEU A 54 10.27 7.80 9.98
N ARG A 55 10.13 8.68 10.98
CA ARG A 55 8.82 9.07 11.51
C ARG A 55 8.06 9.86 10.45
N GLN A 56 6.83 9.44 10.18
CA GLN A 56 5.92 10.16 9.29
C GLN A 56 5.56 11.52 9.91
N THR A 57 6.32 12.55 9.56
CA THR A 57 6.17 13.90 10.09
C THR A 57 6.12 14.89 8.94
N GLU A 58 4.95 15.45 8.66
CA GLU A 58 4.75 16.45 7.58
C GLU A 58 5.20 17.86 7.98
N MET A 59 6.05 17.99 8.99
CA MET A 59 6.36 19.28 9.62
C MET A 59 7.25 20.16 8.74
N TYR A 60 8.09 19.58 7.87
CA TYR A 60 9.06 20.32 7.08
C TYR A 60 9.11 19.84 5.62
N ALA A 61 8.59 20.66 4.71
CA ALA A 61 8.56 20.38 3.27
C ALA A 61 9.96 20.18 2.65
N ASN A 62 11.00 20.79 3.22
CA ASN A 62 12.39 20.67 2.76
C ASN A 62 13.23 19.70 3.61
N SER A 63 12.59 18.78 4.34
CA SER A 63 13.31 17.72 5.05
C SER A 63 13.95 16.73 4.07
N ILE A 64 15.01 16.05 4.50
CA ILE A 64 15.65 15.00 3.69
C ILE A 64 14.63 13.91 3.31
N ALA A 65 13.72 13.54 4.22
CA ALA A 65 12.67 12.58 3.96
C ALA A 65 11.72 13.03 2.83
N ALA A 66 11.25 14.28 2.88
CA ALA A 66 10.37 14.84 1.85
C ALA A 66 11.06 14.90 0.48
N LEU A 67 12.30 15.39 0.42
CA LEU A 67 13.07 15.45 -0.83
C LEU A 67 13.35 14.05 -1.41
N LEU A 68 13.59 13.05 -0.55
CA LEU A 68 13.75 11.66 -1.00
C LEU A 68 12.45 11.04 -1.48
N GLN A 69 11.31 11.43 -0.91
CA GLN A 69 9.99 11.00 -1.38
C GLN A 69 9.72 11.53 -2.79
N GLU A 70 10.05 12.78 -3.08
CA GLU A 70 9.97 13.36 -4.43
C GLU A 70 10.95 12.69 -5.40
N ALA A 71 12.18 12.42 -4.94
CA ALA A 71 13.21 11.76 -5.75
C ALA A 71 13.09 10.22 -5.79
N LYS A 72 12.03 9.63 -5.22
CA LYS A 72 11.90 8.16 -5.05
C LYS A 72 12.02 7.38 -6.36
N GLY A 73 11.68 7.99 -7.50
CA GLY A 73 11.82 7.40 -8.83
C GLY A 73 13.26 7.24 -9.32
N LEU A 74 14.21 7.98 -8.73
CA LEU A 74 15.64 7.92 -9.05
C LEU A 74 16.41 6.91 -8.20
N ILE A 75 15.79 6.43 -7.11
CA ILE A 75 16.39 5.48 -6.19
C ILE A 75 16.10 4.06 -6.67
N PHE A 76 17.15 3.27 -6.85
CA PHE A 76 17.05 1.89 -7.30
C PHE A 76 16.36 1.00 -6.27
N TYR A 77 15.67 -0.01 -6.77
CA TYR A 77 14.98 -1.00 -5.96
C TYR A 77 15.92 -1.66 -4.93
N ASP A 78 17.08 -2.14 -5.39
CA ASP A 78 18.07 -2.78 -4.51
C ASP A 78 18.53 -1.87 -3.37
N THR A 79 18.70 -0.58 -3.65
CA THR A 79 19.05 0.43 -2.63
C THR A 79 17.95 0.55 -1.58
N LYS A 80 16.68 0.60 -2.02
CA LYS A 80 15.51 0.67 -1.12
C LYS A 80 15.39 -0.58 -0.25
N VAL A 81 15.49 -1.76 -0.85
CA VAL A 81 15.40 -3.05 -0.14
C VAL A 81 16.52 -3.18 0.88
N MET A 82 17.76 -2.83 0.51
CA MET A 82 18.89 -2.87 1.44
C MET A 82 18.62 -2.00 2.67
N VAL A 83 18.19 -0.75 2.48
CA VAL A 83 17.89 0.15 3.59
C VAL A 83 16.72 -0.35 4.44
N MET A 84 15.65 -0.83 3.81
CA MET A 84 14.52 -1.43 4.51
C MET A 84 14.98 -2.60 5.38
N ASN A 85 15.75 -3.54 4.83
CA ASN A 85 16.29 -4.69 5.55
C ASN A 85 17.21 -4.27 6.70
N ARG A 86 18.01 -3.23 6.53
CA ARG A 86 18.84 -2.66 7.60
C ARG A 86 17.99 -2.12 8.75
N VAL A 87 16.92 -1.38 8.44
CA VAL A 87 15.98 -0.84 9.44
C VAL A 87 15.23 -1.96 10.15
N LEU A 88 14.70 -2.95 9.41
CA LEU A 88 14.00 -4.09 9.99
C LEU A 88 14.89 -4.86 10.97
N ASN A 89 16.15 -5.10 10.60
CA ASN A 89 17.14 -5.77 11.45
C ASN A 89 17.60 -4.93 12.65
N ALA A 90 17.73 -3.60 12.49
CA ALA A 90 18.10 -2.70 13.60
C ALA A 90 16.98 -2.52 14.62
N THR A 91 15.72 -2.74 14.20
CA THR A 91 14.51 -2.58 15.02
C THR A 91 13.94 -3.90 15.51
N VAL A 92 14.72 -4.97 15.47
CA VAL A 92 14.35 -6.26 16.09
C VAL A 92 14.22 -6.06 17.59
N GLN A 93 13.15 -6.59 18.17
CA GLN A 93 12.90 -6.48 19.61
C GLN A 93 12.75 -7.85 20.27
N ARG A 94 12.33 -8.89 19.53
CA ARG A 94 12.34 -10.26 20.07
C ARG A 94 13.75 -10.85 19.99
N THR A 95 14.38 -11.02 21.15
CA THR A 95 15.68 -11.71 21.29
C THR A 95 15.49 -13.23 21.44
N ALA A 96 16.57 -14.00 21.30
CA ALA A 96 16.56 -15.46 21.46
C ALA A 96 16.13 -15.92 22.85
N ASP A 97 16.24 -15.07 23.87
CA ASP A 97 15.85 -15.36 25.25
C ASP A 97 14.34 -15.36 25.47
N HIS A 98 13.59 -14.76 24.54
CA HIS A 98 12.13 -14.71 24.58
C HIS A 98 11.56 -15.79 23.68
N ALA A 99 10.84 -16.75 24.28
CA ALA A 99 10.08 -17.75 23.53
C ALA A 99 9.12 -17.05 22.56
N ALA A 100 8.99 -17.60 21.35
CA ALA A 100 7.98 -17.11 20.41
C ALA A 100 6.59 -17.33 21.01
N PRO A 101 5.67 -16.35 20.92
CA PRO A 101 4.26 -16.55 21.26
C PRO A 101 3.72 -17.78 20.53
N GLU A 102 2.79 -18.51 21.14
CA GLU A 102 2.13 -19.63 20.50
C GLU A 102 0.63 -19.35 20.42
N ILE A 103 0.06 -19.54 19.23
CA ILE A 103 -1.38 -19.51 19.03
C ILE A 103 -1.90 -20.91 18.77
N THR A 104 -3.11 -21.17 19.25
CA THR A 104 -3.82 -22.43 19.05
C THR A 104 -4.99 -22.21 18.11
N LEU A 105 -5.06 -22.94 17.02
CA LEU A 105 -6.14 -22.86 16.04
C LEU A 105 -7.00 -24.13 16.11
N ASP A 106 -8.30 -23.96 16.20
CA ASP A 106 -9.26 -25.04 16.23
C ASP A 106 -10.03 -25.15 14.91
N PRO A 107 -9.77 -26.19 14.09
CA PRO A 107 -10.53 -26.46 12.87
C PRO A 107 -12.03 -26.71 13.14
N LEU A 108 -12.39 -27.20 14.33
CA LEU A 108 -13.78 -27.50 14.68
C LEU A 108 -14.61 -26.25 14.91
N GLU A 109 -14.03 -25.10 15.27
CA GLU A 109 -14.77 -23.83 15.32
C GLU A 109 -15.31 -23.45 13.93
N ILE A 110 -14.56 -23.77 12.87
CA ILE A 110 -14.96 -23.48 11.47
C ILE A 110 -16.01 -24.49 10.97
N VAL A 111 -15.84 -25.77 11.31
CA VAL A 111 -16.63 -26.88 10.74
C VAL A 111 -17.85 -27.24 11.59
N GLY A 112 -17.73 -27.13 12.91
CA GLY A 112 -18.70 -27.64 13.90
C GLY A 112 -19.69 -26.63 14.45
N GLY A 113 -19.61 -25.35 14.04
CA GLY A 113 -20.60 -24.34 14.44
C GLY A 113 -21.95 -24.59 13.75
N GLU A 114 -23.05 -24.60 14.52
CA GLU A 114 -24.42 -24.66 13.98
C GLU A 114 -24.74 -23.46 13.05
N ILE A 115 -23.99 -22.36 13.18
CA ILE A 115 -24.01 -21.18 12.31
C ILE A 115 -22.58 -20.92 11.83
N ARG A 116 -22.37 -20.84 10.52
CA ARG A 116 -21.09 -20.38 9.93
C ARG A 116 -20.90 -18.89 10.23
N SER A 117 -20.28 -18.57 11.37
CA SER A 117 -19.87 -17.21 11.72
C SER A 117 -18.47 -16.91 11.18
N SER A 118 -18.28 -15.69 10.66
CA SER A 118 -16.96 -15.17 10.26
C SER A 118 -15.97 -15.10 11.42
N GLU A 119 -16.48 -15.03 12.65
CA GLU A 119 -15.72 -14.96 13.91
C GLU A 119 -14.92 -16.24 14.22
N ASN A 120 -15.31 -17.36 13.61
CA ASN A 120 -14.67 -18.66 13.81
C ASN A 120 -13.53 -18.93 12.83
N SER A 121 -13.33 -18.04 11.84
CA SER A 121 -12.23 -18.14 10.87
C SER A 121 -10.86 -18.19 11.53
N TYR A 122 -9.86 -18.78 10.88
CA TYR A 122 -8.49 -18.78 11.41
C TYR A 122 -7.94 -17.36 11.56
N PHE A 123 -8.32 -16.45 10.67
CA PHE A 123 -8.00 -15.03 10.81
C PHE A 123 -8.53 -14.45 12.13
N CYS A 124 -9.81 -14.67 12.46
CA CYS A 124 -10.41 -14.17 13.69
C CYS A 124 -9.89 -14.87 14.96
N GLN A 125 -9.63 -16.19 14.89
CA GLN A 125 -9.00 -16.94 15.99
C GLN A 125 -7.60 -16.41 16.31
N ALA A 126 -6.79 -16.14 15.27
CA ALA A 126 -5.46 -15.56 15.43
C ALA A 126 -5.54 -14.11 15.92
N ALA A 127 -6.47 -13.29 15.40
CA ALA A 127 -6.68 -11.92 15.84
C ALA A 127 -6.95 -11.85 17.35
N ARG A 128 -7.85 -12.71 17.86
CA ARG A 128 -8.20 -12.77 19.30
C ARG A 128 -6.98 -13.07 20.18
N GLN A 129 -6.13 -14.00 19.75
CA GLN A 129 -4.96 -14.43 20.53
C GLN A 129 -3.80 -13.44 20.44
N LEU A 130 -3.55 -12.89 19.25
CA LEU A 130 -2.45 -11.95 19.01
C LEU A 130 -2.77 -10.52 19.46
N ALA A 131 -4.04 -10.16 19.68
CA ALA A 131 -4.43 -8.86 20.24
C ALA A 131 -3.80 -8.59 21.62
N CYS A 132 -3.55 -9.64 22.41
CA CYS A 132 -2.90 -9.54 23.72
C CYS A 132 -1.36 -9.61 23.64
N VAL A 133 -0.79 -9.85 22.46
CA VAL A 133 0.66 -9.97 22.27
C VAL A 133 1.24 -8.62 21.89
N PRO A 134 2.18 -8.06 22.66
CA PRO A 134 2.85 -6.82 22.29
C PRO A 134 3.57 -6.95 20.95
N SER A 135 3.42 -5.96 20.06
CA SER A 135 4.09 -5.97 18.75
C SER A 135 5.61 -6.12 18.82
N SER A 136 6.24 -5.74 19.94
CA SER A 136 7.67 -5.97 20.21
C SER A 136 8.06 -7.45 20.14
N GLN A 137 7.19 -8.36 20.58
CA GLN A 137 7.42 -9.81 20.53
C GLN A 137 7.25 -10.37 19.11
N LEU A 138 6.56 -9.65 18.23
CA LEU A 138 6.38 -10.02 16.82
C LEU A 138 7.50 -9.46 15.93
N CYS A 139 8.34 -8.57 16.48
CA CYS A 139 9.45 -7.95 15.75
C CYS A 139 10.68 -8.87 15.70
N VAL A 140 10.71 -9.72 14.67
CA VAL A 140 11.76 -10.72 14.40
C VAL A 140 12.85 -10.22 13.48
N LYS A 141 13.99 -10.91 13.49
CA LYS A 141 15.12 -10.67 12.59
C LYS A 141 14.86 -11.28 11.22
N LEU A 142 15.27 -10.57 10.17
CA LEU A 142 15.23 -11.09 8.82
C LEU A 142 16.17 -12.29 8.69
N ALA A 143 15.73 -13.35 8.02
CA ALA A 143 16.58 -14.51 7.79
C ALA A 143 17.78 -14.12 6.92
N SER A 144 18.98 -14.56 7.31
CA SER A 144 20.23 -14.36 6.55
C SER A 144 20.63 -15.67 5.87
N GLY A 145 19.71 -16.20 5.05
CA GLY A 145 19.78 -17.55 4.48
C GLY A 145 19.14 -18.61 5.40
N GLY A 146 18.45 -19.59 4.79
CA GLY A 146 17.70 -20.63 5.51
C GLY A 146 16.21 -20.30 5.67
N ASP A 147 15.56 -21.00 6.61
CA ASP A 147 14.13 -20.80 6.87
C ASP A 147 13.85 -19.43 7.54
N PRO A 148 12.69 -18.81 7.24
CA PRO A 148 12.20 -17.62 7.93
C PRO A 148 12.17 -17.77 9.44
N THR A 149 12.51 -16.70 10.16
CA THR A 149 12.24 -16.62 11.59
C THR A 149 10.79 -16.21 11.79
N TYR A 150 9.92 -17.15 12.13
CA TYR A 150 8.50 -16.87 12.36
C TYR A 150 8.28 -16.03 13.63
N ALA A 151 7.30 -15.11 13.57
CA ALA A 151 6.97 -14.23 14.69
C ALA A 151 6.32 -14.96 15.86
N PHE A 152 5.58 -16.04 15.58
CA PHE A 152 4.88 -16.87 16.54
C PHE A 152 4.79 -18.32 16.03
N ASN A 153 4.50 -19.25 16.94
CA ASN A 153 4.26 -20.67 16.67
C ASN A 153 2.76 -20.94 16.52
N ILE A 154 2.43 -21.98 15.75
CA ILE A 154 1.05 -22.37 15.49
C ILE A 154 0.86 -23.82 15.91
N ARG A 155 -0.12 -24.04 16.78
CA ARG A 155 -0.60 -25.34 17.23
C ARG A 155 -2.01 -25.56 16.70
N PHE A 156 -2.26 -26.65 16.01
CA PHE A 156 -3.62 -27.06 15.64
C PHE A 156 -4.18 -27.98 16.73
N THR A 157 -5.41 -27.74 17.19
CA THR A 157 -6.05 -28.60 18.21
C THR A 157 -6.25 -30.01 17.65
N GLY A 158 -5.91 -31.03 18.45
CA GLY A 158 -6.07 -32.43 18.05
C GLY A 158 -5.11 -32.94 16.97
N GLU A 159 -4.16 -32.13 16.50
CA GLU A 159 -3.16 -32.52 15.50
C GLU A 159 -1.73 -32.48 16.08
N GLU A 160 -0.97 -33.55 15.89
CA GLU A 160 0.46 -33.56 16.20
C GLU A 160 1.28 -33.14 14.98
N VAL A 161 1.67 -31.86 14.95
CA VAL A 161 2.49 -31.31 13.87
C VAL A 161 3.95 -31.26 14.28
N HIS A 162 4.82 -31.87 13.46
CA HIS A 162 6.26 -31.79 13.64
C HIS A 162 6.82 -30.59 12.85
N GLY A 163 7.43 -29.64 13.57
CA GLY A 163 8.06 -28.46 12.99
C GLY A 163 7.12 -27.25 12.82
N THR A 164 7.70 -26.06 12.76
CA THR A 164 6.97 -24.78 12.77
C THR A 164 6.68 -24.22 11.37
N SER A 165 7.51 -24.58 10.38
CA SER A 165 7.43 -24.02 9.02
C SER A 165 6.17 -24.47 8.27
N GLY A 166 5.80 -25.75 8.38
CA GLY A 166 4.61 -26.30 7.72
C GLY A 166 3.31 -25.71 8.25
N SER A 167 3.16 -25.65 9.58
CA SER A 167 1.96 -25.09 10.23
C SER A 167 1.80 -23.60 9.92
N PHE A 168 2.89 -22.84 9.93
CA PHE A 168 2.86 -21.41 9.58
C PHE A 168 2.44 -21.16 8.12
N ARG A 169 2.99 -21.92 7.18
CA ARG A 169 2.59 -21.82 5.76
C ARG A 169 1.12 -22.19 5.55
N HIS A 170 0.64 -23.25 6.21
CA HIS A 170 -0.76 -23.66 6.12
C HIS A 170 -1.70 -22.58 6.67
N PHE A 171 -1.36 -22.02 7.84
CA PHE A 171 -2.10 -20.90 8.43
C PHE A 171 -2.17 -19.69 7.50
N LEU A 172 -1.02 -19.22 6.97
CA LEU A 172 -1.01 -18.06 6.08
C LEU A 172 -1.83 -18.30 4.82
N TRP A 173 -1.73 -19.49 4.23
CA TRP A 173 -2.52 -19.85 3.06
C TRP A 173 -4.03 -19.79 3.35
N GLN A 174 -4.47 -20.35 4.48
CA GLN A 174 -5.88 -20.30 4.89
C GLN A 174 -6.34 -18.87 5.17
N VAL A 175 -5.56 -18.09 5.92
CA VAL A 175 -5.87 -16.69 6.21
C VAL A 175 -6.00 -15.86 4.94
N CYS A 176 -5.07 -16.00 3.99
CA CYS A 176 -5.16 -15.28 2.71
C CYS A 176 -6.40 -15.70 1.91
N LYS A 177 -6.78 -16.98 1.95
CA LYS A 177 -8.01 -17.47 1.33
C LYS A 177 -9.26 -16.91 2.00
N GLU A 178 -9.29 -16.83 3.33
CA GLU A 178 -10.39 -16.24 4.10
C GLU A 178 -10.53 -14.75 3.80
N LEU A 179 -9.42 -14.00 3.77
CA LEU A 179 -9.39 -12.57 3.41
C LEU A 179 -9.88 -12.30 1.99
N GLN A 180 -9.68 -13.24 1.07
CA GLN A 180 -10.13 -13.16 -0.32
C GLN A 180 -11.51 -13.81 -0.53
N SER A 181 -12.21 -14.18 0.54
CA SER A 181 -13.54 -14.78 0.47
C SER A 181 -14.61 -13.80 0.95
N SER A 182 -15.88 -14.16 0.75
CA SER A 182 -17.01 -13.44 1.33
C SER A 182 -17.17 -13.65 2.84
N SER A 183 -16.31 -14.46 3.48
CA SER A 183 -16.37 -14.73 4.92
C SER A 183 -15.86 -13.57 5.76
N LEU A 184 -14.98 -12.72 5.22
CA LEU A 184 -14.47 -11.52 5.91
C LEU A 184 -14.81 -10.29 5.07
N SER A 185 -15.48 -9.30 5.66
CA SER A 185 -15.89 -8.07 4.97
C SER A 185 -14.77 -7.02 4.88
N LEU A 186 -13.50 -7.43 4.90
CA LEU A 186 -12.35 -6.52 4.90
C LEU A 186 -11.87 -6.15 3.49
N LEU A 187 -11.89 -7.12 2.58
CA LEU A 187 -11.48 -6.96 1.19
C LEU A 187 -12.64 -7.26 0.25
N LEU A 188 -12.68 -6.50 -0.82
CA LEU A 188 -13.62 -6.65 -1.91
C LEU A 188 -12.86 -6.99 -3.18
N LEU A 189 -13.33 -7.98 -3.93
CA LEU A 189 -12.81 -8.24 -5.26
C LEU A 189 -13.03 -7.00 -6.12
N CYS A 190 -11.96 -6.47 -6.71
CA CYS A 190 -11.98 -5.26 -7.50
C CYS A 190 -13.05 -5.36 -8.62
N PRO A 191 -13.89 -4.33 -8.87
CA PRO A 191 -14.86 -4.37 -9.96
C PRO A 191 -14.23 -4.70 -11.33
N SER A 192 -13.01 -4.20 -11.57
CA SER A 192 -12.22 -4.50 -12.77
C SER A 192 -11.46 -5.83 -12.72
N SER A 193 -11.74 -6.70 -11.74
CA SER A 193 -11.05 -7.98 -11.54
C SER A 193 -11.30 -9.03 -12.63
N ALA A 194 -12.22 -8.78 -13.56
CA ALA A 194 -12.42 -9.64 -14.73
C ALA A 194 -11.55 -9.23 -15.93
N VAL A 195 -10.82 -8.11 -15.85
CA VAL A 195 -10.22 -7.44 -17.02
C VAL A 195 -8.69 -7.34 -16.91
N ASN A 196 -8.00 -7.80 -17.96
CA ASN A 196 -6.56 -7.55 -18.21
C ASN A 196 -5.65 -7.75 -16.99
N LYS A 197 -4.87 -6.70 -16.66
CA LYS A 197 -3.82 -6.64 -15.64
C LYS A 197 -4.32 -6.65 -14.19
N ASN A 198 -5.64 -6.50 -13.98
CA ASN A 198 -6.24 -6.44 -12.65
C ASN A 198 -6.98 -7.72 -12.26
N LYS A 199 -6.79 -8.79 -13.05
CA LYS A 199 -7.44 -10.08 -12.81
C LYS A 199 -7.17 -10.60 -11.40
N GLY A 200 -8.23 -10.87 -10.65
CA GLY A 200 -8.14 -11.42 -9.30
C GLY A 200 -7.62 -10.46 -8.21
N LYS A 201 -7.48 -9.16 -8.50
CA LYS A 201 -7.03 -8.18 -7.50
C LYS A 201 -8.15 -7.75 -6.56
N TYR A 202 -7.79 -7.42 -5.33
CA TYR A 202 -8.71 -6.95 -4.29
C TYR A 202 -8.42 -5.49 -3.90
N ILE A 203 -9.46 -4.83 -3.40
CA ILE A 203 -9.43 -3.50 -2.78
C ILE A 203 -9.98 -3.60 -1.35
N LEU A 204 -9.77 -2.57 -0.53
CA LEU A 204 -10.46 -2.48 0.77
C LEU A 204 -11.97 -2.32 0.54
N THR A 205 -12.78 -2.95 1.39
CA THR A 205 -14.24 -2.82 1.31
C THR A 205 -14.66 -1.37 1.58
N PRO A 206 -15.35 -0.69 0.64
CA PRO A 206 -15.88 0.65 0.87
C PRO A 206 -17.23 0.54 1.59
N SER A 207 -17.21 0.33 2.90
CA SER A 207 -18.41 0.29 3.74
C SER A 207 -18.18 1.00 5.07
N PRO A 208 -19.25 1.44 5.77
CA PRO A 208 -19.12 1.84 7.17
C PRO A 208 -18.46 0.72 7.97
N ILE A 209 -17.41 1.06 8.71
CA ILE A 209 -16.61 0.10 9.48
C ILE A 209 -17.24 -0.03 10.87
N THR A 210 -17.56 -1.25 11.27
CA THR A 210 -17.95 -1.56 12.65
C THR A 210 -16.71 -1.64 13.55
N TYR A 211 -16.88 -1.47 14.87
CA TYR A 211 -15.77 -1.59 15.82
C TYR A 211 -15.04 -2.95 15.70
N ALA A 212 -15.78 -4.03 15.47
CA ALA A 212 -15.17 -5.35 15.27
C ALA A 212 -14.30 -5.39 13.99
N GLU A 213 -14.80 -4.86 12.88
CA GLU A 213 -14.04 -4.78 11.62
C GLU A 213 -12.80 -3.87 11.75
N GLU A 214 -12.89 -2.79 12.52
CA GLU A 214 -11.74 -1.92 12.82
C GLU A 214 -10.62 -2.72 13.53
N GLN A 215 -10.97 -3.53 14.54
CA GLN A 215 -9.99 -4.40 15.20
C GLN A 215 -9.40 -5.44 14.24
N LEU A 216 -10.20 -5.97 13.32
CA LEU A 216 -9.73 -6.87 12.28
C LEU A 216 -8.81 -6.18 11.27
N PHE A 217 -9.04 -4.91 10.93
CA PHE A 217 -8.12 -4.11 10.11
C PHE A 217 -6.80 -3.83 10.84
N HIS A 218 -6.83 -3.56 12.15
CA HIS A 218 -5.61 -3.47 12.95
C HIS A 218 -4.81 -4.77 12.89
N PHE A 219 -5.47 -5.92 13.05
CA PHE A 219 -4.82 -7.21 12.91
C PHE A 219 -4.31 -7.47 11.49
N PHE A 220 -5.06 -7.08 10.45
CA PHE A 220 -4.62 -7.19 9.06
C PHE A 220 -3.32 -6.40 8.82
N GLY A 221 -3.23 -5.17 9.34
CA GLY A 221 -1.99 -4.38 9.31
C GLY A 221 -0.85 -5.03 10.11
N GLN A 222 -1.14 -5.60 11.28
CA GLN A 222 -0.16 -6.35 12.07
C GLN A 222 0.37 -7.58 11.30
N LEU A 223 -0.51 -8.32 10.62
CA LEU A 223 -0.15 -9.47 9.79
C LEU A 223 0.74 -9.09 8.61
N LEU A 224 0.45 -7.97 7.93
CA LEU A 224 1.34 -7.41 6.88
C LEU A 224 2.72 -7.09 7.46
N GLY A 225 2.77 -6.47 8.64
CA GLY A 225 4.03 -6.17 9.33
C GLY A 225 4.82 -7.42 9.72
N ILE A 226 4.14 -8.47 10.20
CA ILE A 226 4.74 -9.78 10.49
C ILE A 226 5.34 -10.40 9.23
N ALA A 227 4.60 -10.40 8.11
CA ALA A 227 5.06 -10.95 6.84
C ALA A 227 6.30 -10.22 6.32
N ILE A 228 6.29 -8.88 6.35
CA ILE A 228 7.44 -8.05 5.94
C ILE A 228 8.66 -8.34 6.83
N ARG A 229 8.49 -8.45 8.15
CA ARG A 229 9.60 -8.72 9.08
C ARG A 229 10.15 -10.13 8.99
N ALA A 230 9.30 -11.11 8.71
CA ALA A 230 9.70 -12.50 8.57
C ALA A 230 10.22 -12.83 7.15
N ASP A 231 10.14 -11.89 6.20
CA ASP A 231 10.40 -12.12 4.78
C ASP A 231 9.56 -13.26 4.20
N VAL A 232 8.27 -13.29 4.58
CA VAL A 232 7.33 -14.32 4.13
C VAL A 232 6.34 -13.70 3.14
N PRO A 233 6.24 -14.22 1.91
CA PRO A 233 5.29 -13.70 0.94
C PRO A 233 3.86 -14.01 1.37
N LEU A 234 2.99 -13.00 1.32
CA LEU A 234 1.55 -13.18 1.44
C LEU A 234 0.95 -13.24 0.03
N PRO A 235 0.25 -14.32 -0.36
CA PRO A 235 -0.42 -14.42 -1.66
C PRO A 235 -1.70 -13.56 -1.68
N LEU A 236 -1.54 -12.25 -1.48
CA LEU A 236 -2.58 -11.24 -1.51
C LEU A 236 -2.33 -10.28 -2.67
N ASP A 237 -3.08 -10.45 -3.75
CA ASP A 237 -3.02 -9.56 -4.90
C ASP A 237 -3.90 -8.32 -4.65
N LEU A 238 -3.30 -7.25 -4.13
CA LEU A 238 -3.97 -5.99 -3.85
C LEU A 238 -3.74 -4.97 -4.97
N LEU A 239 -4.75 -4.15 -5.27
CA LEU A 239 -4.66 -3.08 -6.27
C LEU A 239 -3.64 -1.99 -5.87
N PRO A 240 -2.94 -1.33 -6.82
CA PRO A 240 -1.98 -0.27 -6.50
C PRO A 240 -2.49 0.84 -5.56
N SER A 241 -3.78 1.16 -5.60
CA SER A 241 -4.42 2.14 -4.71
C SER A 241 -4.28 1.78 -3.22
N PHE A 242 -4.31 0.49 -2.87
CA PHE A 242 -4.06 0.04 -1.50
C PHE A 242 -2.66 0.46 -1.02
N TRP A 243 -1.64 0.16 -1.82
CA TRP A 243 -0.25 0.43 -1.46
C TRP A 243 0.05 1.92 -1.43
N LYS A 244 -0.52 2.70 -2.37
CA LYS A 244 -0.45 4.18 -2.35
C LYS A 244 -1.02 4.73 -1.05
N THR A 245 -2.21 4.27 -0.66
CA THR A 245 -2.86 4.70 0.58
C THR A 245 -2.02 4.34 1.81
N LEU A 246 -1.44 3.14 1.84
CA LEU A 246 -0.58 2.68 2.95
C LEU A 246 0.66 3.58 3.15
N VAL A 247 1.23 4.11 2.08
CA VAL A 247 2.41 5.00 2.14
C VAL A 247 2.06 6.49 2.11
N GLY A 248 0.78 6.85 2.16
CA GLY A 248 0.31 8.24 2.10
C GLY A 248 0.53 8.91 0.74
N GLU A 249 0.65 8.14 -0.35
CA GLU A 249 0.71 8.68 -1.70
C GLU A 249 -0.69 9.06 -2.19
N PRO A 250 -0.89 10.27 -2.74
CA PRO A 250 -2.19 10.68 -3.25
C PRO A 250 -2.62 9.78 -4.41
N LEU A 251 -3.91 9.44 -4.43
CA LEU A 251 -4.52 8.73 -5.55
C LEU A 251 -4.76 9.68 -6.72
N ASP A 252 -4.46 9.22 -7.92
CA ASP A 252 -4.81 9.86 -9.19
C ASP A 252 -6.25 9.47 -9.54
N PRO A 253 -7.21 10.41 -9.54
CA PRO A 253 -8.61 10.07 -9.78
C PRO A 253 -8.88 9.45 -11.15
N ASP A 254 -8.07 9.76 -12.17
CA ASP A 254 -8.27 9.21 -13.51
C ASP A 254 -7.65 7.81 -13.61
N VAL A 255 -6.39 7.66 -13.20
CA VAL A 255 -5.66 6.40 -13.33
C VAL A 255 -6.16 5.35 -12.33
N ASP A 256 -6.30 5.72 -11.06
CA ASP A 256 -6.64 4.76 -10.01
C ASP A 256 -8.12 4.34 -10.10
N LEU A 257 -9.03 5.24 -10.49
CA LEU A 257 -10.42 4.87 -10.75
C LEU A 257 -10.54 3.97 -11.96
N GLN A 258 -9.83 4.28 -13.05
CA GLN A 258 -9.83 3.43 -14.24
C GLN A 258 -9.33 2.02 -13.94
N GLU A 259 -8.32 1.89 -13.06
CA GLU A 259 -7.82 0.58 -12.64
C GLU A 259 -8.78 -0.17 -11.70
N ALA A 260 -9.44 0.54 -10.78
CA ALA A 260 -10.37 -0.07 -9.84
C ALA A 260 -11.70 -0.44 -10.51
N ASP A 261 -12.30 0.48 -11.26
CA ASP A 261 -13.61 0.33 -11.89
C ASP A 261 -13.67 1.04 -13.24
N ILE A 262 -13.25 0.30 -14.28
CA ILE A 262 -13.25 0.76 -15.67
C ILE A 262 -14.65 1.16 -16.16
N LEU A 263 -15.71 0.52 -15.67
CA LEU A 263 -17.08 0.82 -16.09
C LEU A 263 -17.51 2.16 -15.52
N THR A 264 -17.33 2.35 -14.20
CA THR A 264 -17.63 3.62 -13.54
C THR A 264 -16.80 4.75 -14.13
N TYR A 265 -15.49 4.54 -14.34
CA TYR A 265 -14.62 5.50 -15.04
C TYR A 265 -15.19 5.93 -16.41
N ASN A 266 -15.59 4.96 -17.23
CA ASN A 266 -16.16 5.25 -18.56
C ASN A 266 -17.48 6.03 -18.48
N TYR A 267 -18.33 5.76 -17.47
CA TYR A 267 -19.54 6.55 -17.26
C TYR A 267 -19.21 7.98 -16.83
N VAL A 268 -18.30 8.18 -15.89
CA VAL A 268 -17.85 9.51 -15.45
C VAL A 268 -17.30 10.32 -16.63
N LYS A 269 -16.41 9.74 -17.45
CA LYS A 269 -15.86 10.41 -18.63
C LYS A 269 -16.93 10.77 -19.66
N LYS A 270 -17.98 9.95 -19.82
CA LYS A 270 -19.13 10.30 -20.68
C LYS A 270 -19.88 11.52 -20.14
N PHE A 271 -20.12 11.61 -18.84
CA PHE A 271 -20.80 12.77 -18.24
C PHE A 271 -19.97 14.05 -18.36
N GLU A 272 -18.66 13.98 -18.13
CA GLU A 272 -17.74 15.14 -18.30
C GLU A 272 -17.77 15.68 -19.73
N ASN A 273 -17.79 14.79 -20.73
CA ASN A 273 -17.87 15.17 -22.13
C ASN A 273 -19.21 15.82 -22.51
N VAL A 274 -20.31 15.47 -21.83
CA VAL A 274 -21.62 16.11 -22.03
C VAL A 274 -21.66 17.49 -21.36
N GLY A 275 -21.09 17.65 -20.16
CA GLY A 275 -21.00 18.95 -19.48
C GLY A 275 -20.23 20.00 -20.28
N ASN A 276 -19.12 19.58 -20.91
CA ASN A 276 -18.30 20.46 -21.76
C ASN A 276 -18.97 20.86 -23.08
N SER A 277 -19.98 20.12 -23.55
CA SER A 277 -20.73 20.47 -24.76
C SER A 277 -21.92 21.41 -24.49
N PHE A 278 -22.41 21.49 -23.25
CA PHE A 278 -23.52 22.39 -22.87
C PHE A 278 -23.08 23.77 -22.37
N PHE A 279 -21.83 23.94 -21.93
CA PHE A 279 -21.26 25.24 -21.55
C PHE A 279 -19.86 25.43 -22.14
N PRO A 280 -19.74 25.83 -23.42
CA PRO A 280 -18.48 26.36 -23.93
C PRO A 280 -18.23 27.71 -23.23
N LEU A 281 -17.10 27.81 -22.57
CA LEU A 281 -16.50 29.01 -21.95
C LEU A 281 -17.13 30.35 -22.37
N HIS A 282 -17.60 31.10 -21.37
CA HIS A 282 -17.68 32.55 -21.45
C HIS A 282 -16.36 33.11 -21.99
N SER A 283 -16.39 33.67 -23.19
CA SER A 283 -15.33 34.51 -23.76
C SER A 283 -15.11 35.74 -22.86
N PRO A 284 -13.87 36.11 -22.49
CA PRO A 284 -13.59 37.36 -21.81
C PRO A 284 -13.50 38.49 -22.85
N THR A 285 -14.64 38.89 -23.39
CA THR A 285 -14.73 40.10 -24.20
C THR A 285 -16.16 40.63 -24.11
N PHE A 286 -16.40 41.52 -23.15
CA PHE A 286 -17.24 42.72 -23.32
C PHE A 286 -17.16 43.56 -22.04
N LEU A 287 -16.10 44.37 -21.97
CA LEU A 287 -16.14 45.64 -21.25
C LEU A 287 -17.18 46.52 -21.95
N GLY A 288 -18.25 46.90 -21.25
CA GLY A 288 -19.15 47.97 -21.68
C GLY A 288 -20.63 47.64 -21.55
N GLY A 289 -21.21 47.89 -20.38
CA GLY A 289 -22.65 47.84 -20.19
C GLY A 289 -23.05 48.08 -18.74
N LYS A 290 -23.39 49.33 -18.42
CA LYS A 290 -23.80 49.84 -17.09
C LYS A 290 -24.75 48.89 -16.34
N LEU A 291 -24.40 48.54 -15.10
CA LEU A 291 -25.37 48.04 -14.11
C LEU A 291 -26.34 49.18 -13.72
N PRO A 292 -27.66 48.93 -13.64
CA PRO A 292 -28.58 49.87 -13.01
C PRO A 292 -28.41 49.80 -11.49
N GLN A 293 -27.99 50.91 -10.88
CA GLN A 293 -28.05 51.10 -9.44
C GLN A 293 -29.51 51.00 -8.98
N LYS A 294 -29.86 49.93 -8.25
CA LYS A 294 -31.00 49.96 -7.33
C LYS A 294 -30.48 50.31 -5.95
N HIS A 295 -30.83 51.52 -5.50
CA HIS A 295 -30.69 51.97 -4.12
C HIS A 295 -31.32 50.95 -3.17
N ILE A 296 -30.54 50.43 -2.23
CA ILE A 296 -31.04 49.81 -1.01
C ILE A 296 -30.56 50.72 0.14
N VAL A 297 -31.53 51.34 0.81
CA VAL A 297 -31.34 52.16 2.00
C VAL A 297 -31.07 51.21 3.19
N PRO A 298 -30.06 51.46 4.04
CA PRO A 298 -29.83 50.66 5.23
C PRO A 298 -30.81 51.07 6.34
N ALA A 299 -31.57 50.11 6.88
CA ALA A 299 -32.39 50.30 8.07
C ALA A 299 -31.50 50.29 9.32
N ALA A 300 -31.56 51.38 10.09
CA ALA A 300 -30.83 51.58 11.33
C ALA A 300 -31.37 50.68 12.44
N ALA A 301 -30.46 50.06 13.20
CA ALA A 301 -30.75 49.42 14.47
C ALA A 301 -31.14 50.49 15.51
N SER A 302 -32.30 50.30 16.16
CA SER A 302 -32.66 51.02 17.37
C SER A 302 -32.86 50.02 18.52
N SER A 303 -32.07 50.21 19.56
CA SER A 303 -32.22 49.64 20.88
C SER A 303 -33.51 50.11 21.56
N PRO A 304 -34.06 49.33 22.50
CA PRO A 304 -34.81 49.91 23.60
C PRO A 304 -34.09 49.67 24.94
N THR A 305 -33.84 50.75 25.66
CA THR A 305 -33.73 50.79 27.12
C THR A 305 -35.08 51.21 27.69
N ALA A 306 -35.65 50.35 28.54
CA ALA A 306 -36.28 50.67 29.83
C ALA A 306 -36.49 49.34 30.56
#